data_AF-A0A7S0LGD6-F1
#
_entry.id   AF-A0A7S0LGD6-F1
#
_cell.length_a   1.000
_cell.length_b   1.000
_cell.length_c   1.000
_cell.angle_alpha   90.00
_cell.angle_beta   90.00
_cell.angle_gamma   90.00
#
_symmetry.space_group_name_H-M   'P 1'
#
loop_
_entity.id
_entity.type
_entity.pdbx_description
1 polymer ?
#
loop_
_entity_poly.entity_id
_entity_poly.type
_entity_poly.pdbx_seq_one_letter_code
_entity_poly.pdbx_strand_id
1 'polypeptide(L)'
;RRNELIHCCLYFIAPHRMKQADIDLMQKLHTLVPLVVVIAKADTMTELETTQYKDKVRDKLHEMSIETFCFWTVMPQELSQLEASARRTPPPPTHHDLEIRSLRAANGRLRAQLAHVVGDAASEDATPEPSPLDEHALASPPAFEPLYGGRPFAVMGAAQSARVYKWGIAHTQHAHHSDLPVLRDLLLAHGGWKLLKEEAMIKAERYQTRDADEEAAHARAATSIGAAARSAASRRRQWRAKAAADATREAQRLAAARLPPARRCWRPRSLWKPLALLAWLLSLTLAGLSHLELMTTRAFAAQLQLDKATLLDHLSAEHDCWDKLARTEAQLQLETAELLNRLGAEESCFRFPR
;
A
#
# COMPACT_ATOMS: atom_id res chain seq x y z
N ARG A 1 -17.99 -11.29 -20.29
CA ARG A 1 -17.52 -11.70 -18.94
C ARG A 1 -17.31 -10.42 -18.13
N ARG A 2 -17.80 -10.34 -16.88
CA ARG A 2 -17.42 -9.23 -15.99
C ARG A 2 -15.92 -9.34 -15.73
N ASN A 3 -15.20 -8.24 -15.88
CA ASN A 3 -13.78 -8.18 -15.57
C ASN A 3 -13.67 -7.68 -14.12
N GLU A 4 -13.12 -8.50 -13.23
CA GLU A 4 -12.97 -8.19 -11.79
C GLU A 4 -11.69 -7.40 -11.49
N LEU A 5 -10.93 -7.06 -12.53
CA LEU A 5 -9.72 -6.25 -12.42
C LEU A 5 -10.02 -4.84 -11.91
N ILE A 6 -9.14 -4.36 -11.03
CA ILE A 6 -9.13 -2.97 -10.58
C ILE A 6 -8.54 -2.12 -11.71
N HIS A 7 -9.39 -1.34 -12.38
CA HIS A 7 -8.97 -0.52 -13.52
C HIS A 7 -8.19 0.74 -13.12
N CYS A 8 -8.42 1.28 -11.92
CA CYS A 8 -7.82 2.52 -11.46
C CYS A 8 -7.74 2.55 -9.94
N CYS A 9 -6.61 2.99 -9.41
CA CYS A 9 -6.43 3.29 -8.00
C CYS A 9 -6.25 4.80 -7.82
N LEU A 10 -7.25 5.44 -7.19
CA LEU A 10 -7.15 6.84 -6.76
C LEU A 10 -6.49 6.88 -5.37
N TYR A 11 -5.24 7.33 -5.32
CA TYR A 11 -4.48 7.38 -4.08
C TYR A 11 -4.50 8.78 -3.48
N PHE A 12 -5.08 8.89 -2.28
CA PHE A 12 -5.23 10.17 -1.59
C PHE A 12 -4.06 10.46 -0.66
N ILE A 13 -3.32 11.53 -0.94
CA ILE A 13 -2.25 12.04 -0.10
C ILE A 13 -2.80 13.16 0.80
N ALA A 14 -2.36 13.19 2.05
CA ALA A 14 -2.70 14.27 2.97
C ALA A 14 -2.11 15.61 2.49
N PRO A 15 -2.80 16.75 2.72
CA PRO A 15 -2.24 18.06 2.37
C PRO A 15 -1.00 18.36 3.22
N HIS A 16 -0.13 19.23 2.72
CA HIS A 16 1.12 19.74 3.36
C HIS A 16 2.25 18.72 3.59
N ARG A 17 1.95 17.47 3.93
CA ARG A 17 2.96 16.45 4.32
C ARG A 17 2.63 15.08 3.74
N MET A 18 3.57 14.54 2.95
CA MET A 18 3.50 13.15 2.48
C MET A 18 4.08 12.23 3.55
N LYS A 19 3.39 11.14 3.90
CA LYS A 19 3.90 10.18 4.88
C LYS A 19 4.84 9.17 4.19
N GLN A 20 5.82 8.67 4.92
CA GLN A 20 6.70 7.62 4.40
C GLN A 20 5.92 6.34 4.06
N ALA A 21 4.93 5.99 4.90
CA ALA A 21 4.04 4.88 4.63
C ALA A 21 3.28 5.02 3.30
N ASP A 22 2.95 6.26 2.88
CA ASP A 22 2.30 6.50 1.59
C ASP A 22 3.25 6.16 0.44
N ILE A 23 4.53 6.54 0.56
CA ILE A 23 5.56 6.27 -0.43
C ILE A 23 5.76 4.76 -0.57
N ASP A 24 5.94 4.06 0.54
CA ASP A 24 6.18 2.60 0.55
C ASP A 24 4.99 1.83 -0.04
N LEU A 25 3.76 2.32 0.22
CA LEU A 25 2.55 1.74 -0.34
C LEU A 25 2.42 2.02 -1.84
N MET A 26 2.63 3.26 -2.27
CA MET A 26 2.63 3.62 -3.69
C MET A 26 3.70 2.86 -4.48
N GLN A 27 4.87 2.64 -3.87
CA GLN A 27 5.96 1.85 -4.46
C GLN A 27 5.58 0.38 -4.68
N LYS A 28 4.67 -0.19 -3.87
CA LYS A 28 4.14 -1.54 -4.13
C LYS A 28 3.02 -1.50 -5.16
N LEU A 29 2.08 -0.56 -5.01
CA LEU A 29 0.87 -0.47 -5.82
C LEU A 29 1.11 -0.12 -7.29
N HIS A 30 2.11 0.71 -7.59
CA HIS A 30 2.33 1.18 -8.97
C HIS A 30 2.59 0.05 -9.97
N THR A 31 3.17 -1.07 -9.51
CA THR A 31 3.42 -2.26 -10.35
C THR A 31 2.15 -3.07 -10.62
N LEU A 32 1.15 -2.96 -9.75
CA LEU A 32 -0.05 -3.82 -9.77
C LEU A 32 -1.22 -3.16 -10.49
N VAL A 33 -1.43 -1.86 -10.25
CA VAL A 33 -2.61 -1.12 -10.71
C VAL A 33 -2.20 0.24 -11.28
N PRO A 34 -2.95 0.79 -12.27
CA PRO A 34 -2.78 2.17 -12.70
C PRO A 34 -3.06 3.14 -11.54
N LEU A 35 -2.02 3.87 -11.13
CA LEU A 35 -2.04 4.72 -9.94
C LEU A 35 -2.25 6.18 -10.33
N VAL A 36 -3.32 6.79 -9.82
CA VAL A 36 -3.62 8.22 -9.98
C VAL A 36 -3.54 8.89 -8.61
N VAL A 37 -2.53 9.74 -8.44
CA VAL A 37 -2.26 10.43 -7.17
C VAL A 37 -3.10 11.70 -7.07
N VAL A 38 -3.79 11.84 -5.93
CA VAL A 38 -4.68 12.95 -5.61
C VAL A 38 -4.32 13.51 -4.24
N ILE A 39 -4.09 14.81 -4.14
CA ILE A 39 -3.97 15.53 -2.88
C ILE A 39 -5.39 15.79 -2.36
N ALA A 40 -5.70 15.25 -1.20
CA ALA A 40 -6.99 15.47 -0.54
C ALA A 40 -7.03 16.81 0.19
N LYS A 41 -8.25 17.33 0.43
CA LYS A 41 -8.50 18.54 1.24
C LYS A 41 -7.63 19.73 0.80
N ALA A 42 -7.60 19.98 -0.51
CA ALA A 42 -6.83 21.08 -1.10
C ALA A 42 -7.21 22.47 -0.57
N ASP A 43 -8.41 22.64 0.01
CA ASP A 43 -8.88 23.86 0.70
C ASP A 43 -8.00 24.28 1.88
N THR A 44 -7.21 23.36 2.42
CA THR A 44 -6.32 23.64 3.54
C THR A 44 -5.01 24.31 3.13
N MET A 45 -4.78 24.49 1.83
CA MET A 45 -3.59 25.10 1.24
C MET A 45 -3.98 26.32 0.41
N THR A 46 -3.12 27.33 0.40
CA THR A 46 -3.23 28.41 -0.59
C THR A 46 -2.85 27.91 -1.99
N GLU A 47 -3.16 28.68 -3.03
CA GLU A 47 -2.79 28.33 -4.41
C GLU A 47 -1.27 28.17 -4.57
N LEU A 48 -0.50 29.10 -3.98
CA LEU A 48 0.97 29.05 -3.99
C LEU A 48 1.50 27.80 -3.28
N GLU A 49 0.98 27.50 -2.09
CA GLU A 49 1.34 26.29 -1.34
C GLU A 49 0.97 25.02 -2.12
N THR A 50 -0.17 25.03 -2.81
CA THR A 50 -0.63 23.92 -3.63
C THR A 50 0.33 23.65 -4.79
N THR A 51 0.79 24.69 -5.51
CA THR A 51 1.81 24.54 -6.57
C THR A 51 3.10 23.96 -6.00
N GLN A 52 3.63 24.55 -4.93
CA GLN A 52 4.86 24.08 -4.30
C GLN A 52 4.74 22.64 -3.79
N TYR A 53 3.58 22.28 -3.25
CA TYR A 53 3.34 20.93 -2.77
C TYR A 53 3.18 19.92 -3.91
N LYS A 54 2.52 20.30 -5.01
CA LYS A 54 2.47 19.50 -6.24
C LYS A 54 3.89 19.21 -6.77
N ASP A 55 4.74 20.22 -6.83
CA ASP A 55 6.14 20.08 -7.27
C ASP A 55 6.90 19.11 -6.35
N LYS A 56 6.82 19.30 -5.03
CA LYS A 56 7.43 18.40 -4.03
C LYS A 56 6.97 16.94 -4.18
N VAL A 57 5.67 16.73 -4.44
CA VAL A 57 5.14 15.38 -4.66
C VAL A 57 5.69 14.78 -5.95
N ARG A 58 5.78 15.56 -7.03
CA ARG A 58 6.38 15.10 -8.30
C ARG A 58 7.84 14.70 -8.12
N ASP A 59 8.62 15.53 -7.45
CA ASP A 59 10.04 15.27 -7.20
C ASP A 59 10.21 13.97 -6.41
N LYS A 60 9.38 13.76 -5.37
CA LYS A 60 9.43 12.54 -4.55
C LYS A 60 9.04 11.29 -5.34
N LEU A 61 8.01 11.38 -6.18
CA LEU A 61 7.60 10.26 -7.05
C LEU A 61 8.70 9.91 -8.06
N HIS A 62 9.39 10.92 -8.60
CA HIS A 62 10.51 10.71 -9.52
C HIS A 62 11.74 10.12 -8.82
N GLU A 63 12.10 10.64 -7.65
CA GLU A 63 13.20 10.13 -6.82
C GLU A 63 13.03 8.63 -6.48
N MET A 64 11.80 8.23 -6.15
CA MET A 64 11.45 6.86 -5.78
C MET A 64 11.07 5.97 -6.97
N SER A 65 11.22 6.47 -8.20
CA SER A 65 10.87 5.80 -9.46
C SER A 65 9.46 5.19 -9.48
N ILE A 66 8.47 5.91 -8.94
CA ILE A 66 7.09 5.43 -8.85
C ILE A 66 6.35 5.80 -10.15
N GLU A 67 6.02 4.79 -10.95
CA GLU A 67 5.27 4.98 -12.19
C GLU A 67 3.78 5.26 -11.92
N THR A 68 3.34 6.46 -12.24
CA THR A 68 1.96 6.86 -12.01
C THR A 68 1.25 7.01 -13.38
N PHE A 69 -0.06 6.77 -13.49
CA PHE A 69 -0.85 6.91 -14.74
C PHE A 69 -1.01 8.36 -15.27
N CYS A 70 -0.37 8.70 -16.38
CA CYS A 70 -0.38 10.08 -16.90
C CYS A 70 -1.40 10.30 -18.03
N PHE A 71 -2.49 11.03 -17.76
CA PHE A 71 -3.42 11.44 -18.83
C PHE A 71 -2.78 12.43 -19.84
N TRP A 72 -1.78 13.22 -19.42
CA TRP A 72 -1.17 14.30 -20.21
C TRP A 72 -0.35 13.78 -21.38
N THR A 73 0.29 12.63 -21.20
CA THR A 73 1.06 11.99 -22.28
C THR A 73 0.14 11.36 -23.32
N VAL A 74 -1.05 10.91 -22.91
CA VAL A 74 -1.92 10.10 -23.76
C VAL A 74 -3.02 10.92 -24.43
N MET A 75 -3.46 12.03 -23.81
CA MET A 75 -4.56 12.88 -24.30
C MET A 75 -4.23 14.39 -24.31
N PRO A 76 -3.22 14.83 -25.06
CA PRO A 76 -2.75 16.23 -25.01
C PRO A 76 -3.77 17.25 -25.56
N GLN A 77 -4.56 16.87 -26.58
CA GLN A 77 -5.54 17.77 -27.22
C GLN A 77 -6.76 18.04 -26.33
N GLU A 78 -7.31 17.01 -25.69
CA GLU A 78 -8.47 17.12 -24.80
C GLU A 78 -8.12 17.91 -23.53
N LEU A 79 -6.91 17.71 -23.00
CA LEU A 79 -6.40 18.49 -21.87
C LEU A 79 -6.23 19.97 -22.21
N SER A 80 -5.71 20.28 -23.40
CA SER A 80 -5.59 21.67 -23.86
C SER A 80 -6.96 22.37 -23.91
N GLN A 81 -8.02 21.64 -24.31
CA GLN A 81 -9.39 22.14 -24.33
C GLN A 81 -9.96 22.34 -22.91
N LEU A 82 -9.72 21.38 -22.01
CA LEU A 82 -10.12 21.48 -20.61
C LEU A 82 -9.44 22.66 -19.90
N GLU A 83 -8.14 22.85 -20.11
CA GLU A 83 -7.41 24.01 -19.59
C GLU A 83 -7.95 25.32 -20.16
N ALA A 84 -8.25 25.36 -21.46
CA ALA A 84 -8.86 26.54 -22.09
C ALA A 84 -10.27 26.81 -21.58
N SER A 85 -11.02 25.79 -21.18
CA SER A 85 -12.33 25.93 -20.53
C SER A 85 -12.18 26.42 -19.09
N ALA A 86 -11.21 25.90 -18.33
CA ALA A 86 -10.91 26.36 -16.98
C ALA A 86 -10.49 27.83 -16.97
N ARG A 87 -9.63 28.25 -17.92
CA ARG A 87 -9.23 29.67 -18.11
C ARG A 87 -10.41 30.60 -18.39
N ARG A 88 -11.50 30.10 -18.97
CA ARG A 88 -12.70 30.90 -19.27
C ARG A 88 -13.63 31.06 -18.08
N THR A 89 -13.52 30.22 -17.05
CA THR A 89 -14.29 30.44 -15.83
C THR A 89 -13.69 31.64 -15.08
N PRO A 90 -14.47 32.66 -14.72
CA PRO A 90 -13.95 33.76 -13.91
C PRO A 90 -13.59 33.26 -12.50
N PRO A 91 -12.55 33.79 -11.85
CA PRO A 91 -12.24 33.45 -10.48
C PRO A 91 -13.43 33.81 -9.56
N PRO A 92 -13.68 33.01 -8.53
CA PRO A 92 -14.72 33.31 -7.56
C PRO A 92 -14.39 34.63 -6.85
N PRO A 93 -15.39 35.50 -6.61
CA PRO A 93 -15.16 36.79 -5.98
C PRO A 93 -14.60 36.62 -4.58
N THR A 94 -13.55 37.36 -4.25
CA THR A 94 -12.98 37.37 -2.91
C THR A 94 -13.93 38.00 -1.90
N HIS A 95 -13.68 37.80 -0.61
CA HIS A 95 -14.46 38.46 0.45
C HIS A 95 -14.47 39.99 0.27
N HIS A 96 -13.33 40.57 -0.14
CA HIS A 96 -13.22 41.99 -0.43
C HIS A 96 -14.09 42.40 -1.63
N ASP A 97 -14.12 41.60 -2.69
CA ASP A 97 -14.99 41.85 -3.86
C ASP A 97 -16.47 41.80 -3.49
N LEU A 98 -16.85 40.86 -2.62
CA LEU A 98 -18.21 40.76 -2.10
C LEU A 98 -18.58 41.95 -1.23
N GLU A 99 -17.66 42.43 -0.39
CA GLU A 99 -17.84 43.60 0.45
C GLU A 99 -17.99 44.87 -0.41
N ILE A 100 -17.10 45.09 -1.38
CA ILE A 100 -17.21 46.18 -2.36
C ILE A 100 -18.53 46.10 -3.12
N ARG A 101 -18.94 44.91 -3.56
CA ARG A 101 -20.21 44.72 -4.28
C ARG A 101 -21.41 45.04 -3.40
N SER A 102 -21.37 44.67 -2.13
CA SER A 102 -22.41 45.00 -1.15
C SER A 102 -22.51 46.50 -0.91
N LEU A 103 -21.37 47.18 -0.80
CA LEU A 103 -21.28 48.64 -0.62
C LEU A 103 -21.76 49.39 -1.88
N ARG A 104 -21.36 48.94 -3.08
CA ARG A 104 -21.87 49.49 -4.35
C ARG A 104 -23.39 49.30 -4.46
N ALA A 105 -23.91 48.15 -4.06
CA ALA A 105 -25.35 47.89 -4.05
C ALA A 105 -26.12 48.72 -3.00
N ALA A 106 -25.50 49.02 -1.86
CA ALA A 106 -26.05 49.92 -0.85
C ALA A 106 -26.05 51.38 -1.34
N ASN A 107 -24.95 51.83 -1.95
CA ASN A 107 -24.86 53.16 -2.56
C ASN A 107 -25.85 53.36 -3.72
N GLY A 108 -26.07 52.33 -4.54
CA GLY A 108 -27.10 52.37 -5.59
C GLY A 108 -28.51 52.55 -5.03
N ARG A 109 -28.83 51.87 -3.91
CA ARG A 109 -30.11 52.02 -3.20
C ARG A 109 -30.27 53.42 -2.61
N LEU A 110 -29.23 53.96 -1.99
CA LEU A 110 -29.23 55.32 -1.45
C LEU A 110 -29.42 56.37 -2.55
N ARG A 111 -28.74 56.23 -3.69
CA ARG A 111 -28.92 57.13 -4.86
C ARG A 111 -30.33 57.06 -5.41
N ALA A 112 -30.92 55.87 -5.52
CA ALA A 112 -32.30 55.70 -5.96
C ALA A 112 -33.32 56.31 -4.97
N GLN A 113 -33.07 56.19 -3.66
CA GLN A 113 -33.89 56.84 -2.63
C GLN A 113 -33.74 58.37 -2.65
N LEU A 114 -32.52 58.88 -2.82
CA LEU A 114 -32.25 60.31 -2.90
C LEU A 114 -32.86 60.93 -4.15
N ALA A 115 -32.89 60.21 -5.28
CA ALA A 115 -33.55 60.63 -6.52
C ALA A 115 -35.07 60.78 -6.36
N HIS A 116 -35.70 60.10 -5.40
CA HIS A 116 -37.12 60.29 -5.07
C HIS A 116 -37.36 61.49 -4.12
N VAL A 117 -36.35 61.90 -3.35
CA VAL A 117 -36.43 63.02 -2.39
C VAL A 117 -36.06 64.35 -3.04
N VAL A 118 -35.05 64.34 -3.91
CA VAL A 118 -34.66 65.46 -4.75
C VAL A 118 -35.41 65.32 -6.06
N GLY A 119 -36.68 65.76 -6.08
CA GLY A 119 -37.51 65.73 -7.28
C GLY A 119 -36.80 66.44 -8.45
N ASP A 120 -36.65 65.72 -9.57
CA ASP A 120 -36.29 66.17 -10.92
C ASP A 120 -35.61 67.54 -11.05
N ALA A 121 -34.49 67.73 -10.36
CA ALA A 121 -33.64 68.91 -10.51
C ALA A 121 -32.21 68.47 -10.86
N ALA A 122 -32.07 67.78 -12.01
CA ALA A 122 -30.78 67.61 -12.67
C ALA A 122 -30.99 67.25 -14.15
N SER A 123 -31.42 68.24 -14.95
CA SER A 123 -31.08 68.26 -16.37
C SER A 123 -29.61 68.67 -16.51
N GLU A 124 -28.83 67.82 -17.19
CA GLU A 124 -27.53 68.12 -17.79
C GLU A 124 -26.38 68.43 -16.83
N ASP A 125 -25.89 67.39 -16.17
CA ASP A 125 -24.44 67.13 -16.21
C ASP A 125 -24.24 65.61 -16.21
N ALA A 126 -24.49 65.01 -17.37
CA ALA A 126 -24.06 63.66 -17.64
C ALA A 126 -22.54 63.66 -17.74
N THR A 127 -21.84 63.65 -16.60
CA THR A 127 -20.54 63.01 -16.56
C THR A 127 -20.76 61.62 -17.15
N PRO A 128 -20.06 61.25 -18.24
CA PRO A 128 -20.18 59.92 -18.79
C PRO A 128 -19.98 58.94 -17.64
N GLU A 129 -20.76 57.86 -17.60
CA GLU A 129 -20.25 56.66 -16.96
C GLU A 129 -18.78 56.54 -17.38
N PRO A 130 -17.83 56.40 -16.44
CA PRO A 130 -16.45 56.21 -16.83
C PRO A 130 -16.47 54.99 -17.75
N SER A 131 -16.25 55.26 -19.04
CA SER A 131 -15.97 54.22 -20.01
C SER A 131 -14.84 53.39 -19.42
N PRO A 132 -14.87 52.06 -19.53
CA PRO A 132 -13.94 51.17 -18.86
C PRO A 132 -12.57 51.30 -19.51
N LEU A 133 -11.86 52.39 -19.20
CA LEU A 133 -10.54 52.69 -19.69
C LEU A 133 -9.75 53.21 -18.49
N ASP A 134 -8.70 52.44 -18.20
CA ASP A 134 -7.63 52.69 -17.24
C ASP A 134 -7.82 52.17 -15.79
N GLU A 135 -8.43 50.99 -15.64
CA GLU A 135 -8.05 50.05 -14.57
C GLU A 135 -6.87 49.12 -14.99
N HIS A 136 -6.19 49.46 -16.10
CA HIS A 136 -5.06 48.69 -16.64
C HIS A 136 -3.68 49.08 -16.07
N ALA A 137 -3.61 49.82 -14.95
CA ALA A 137 -2.35 50.26 -14.35
C ALA A 137 -2.15 49.88 -12.86
N LEU A 138 -2.98 49.01 -12.29
CA LEU A 138 -2.48 48.09 -11.26
C LEU A 138 -2.16 46.81 -11.99
N ALA A 139 -0.88 46.41 -11.97
CA ALA A 139 -0.33 45.22 -12.60
C ALA A 139 -1.41 44.16 -12.77
N SER A 140 -1.78 43.86 -14.02
CA SER A 140 -2.66 42.73 -14.31
C SER A 140 -2.22 41.60 -13.38
N PRO A 141 -3.08 41.12 -12.45
CA PRO A 141 -2.70 39.97 -11.64
C PRO A 141 -2.22 38.93 -12.65
N PRO A 142 -1.01 38.36 -12.44
CA PRO A 142 -0.35 37.54 -13.45
C PRO A 142 -1.40 36.63 -14.03
N ALA A 143 -1.63 36.74 -15.34
CA ALA A 143 -2.71 36.06 -16.03
C ALA A 143 -2.79 34.65 -15.45
N PHE A 144 -3.87 34.38 -14.69
CA PHE A 144 -3.90 33.22 -13.82
C PHE A 144 -3.77 31.98 -14.70
N GLU A 145 -2.57 31.45 -14.74
CA GLU A 145 -2.26 30.23 -15.45
C GLU A 145 -2.97 29.12 -14.66
N PRO A 146 -3.87 28.36 -15.29
CA PRO A 146 -4.55 27.28 -14.57
C PRO A 146 -3.47 26.36 -13.99
N LEU A 147 -3.47 26.22 -12.66
CA LEU A 147 -2.47 25.47 -11.87
C LEU A 147 -2.38 23.97 -12.20
N TYR A 148 -3.04 23.48 -13.26
CA TYR A 148 -3.05 22.08 -13.67
C TYR A 148 -1.87 21.72 -14.58
N GLY A 149 -0.71 22.33 -14.33
CA GLY A 149 0.57 21.91 -14.88
C GLY A 149 1.07 20.66 -14.19
N GLY A 150 0.47 19.51 -14.51
CA GLY A 150 0.97 18.21 -14.11
C GLY A 150 0.53 17.73 -12.73
N ARG A 151 0.50 16.40 -12.64
CA ARG A 151 0.13 15.57 -11.50
C ARG A 151 0.96 15.94 -10.28
N PRO A 152 0.50 15.74 -9.04
CA PRO A 152 -0.78 15.17 -8.62
C PRO A 152 -1.97 16.14 -8.73
N PHE A 153 -3.19 15.60 -8.74
CA PHE A 153 -4.43 16.41 -8.75
C PHE A 153 -4.75 16.92 -7.34
N ALA A 154 -5.12 18.19 -7.16
CA ALA A 154 -5.55 18.75 -5.89
C ALA A 154 -7.09 18.83 -5.78
N VAL A 155 -7.68 17.98 -4.92
CA VAL A 155 -9.13 17.78 -4.88
C VAL A 155 -9.74 18.13 -3.52
N MET A 156 -10.93 18.71 -3.58
CA MET A 156 -11.80 18.95 -2.42
C MET A 156 -13.09 18.15 -2.55
N GLY A 157 -13.45 17.39 -1.51
CA GLY A 157 -14.72 16.64 -1.46
C GLY A 157 -15.75 17.36 -0.60
N ALA A 158 -17.01 17.43 -1.02
CA ALA A 158 -18.09 18.03 -0.24
C ALA A 158 -19.41 17.29 -0.48
N ALA A 159 -20.25 17.18 0.55
CA ALA A 159 -21.55 16.48 0.44
C ALA A 159 -22.52 17.20 -0.52
N GLN A 160 -22.48 18.54 -0.58
CA GLN A 160 -23.37 19.36 -1.41
C GLN A 160 -22.62 20.14 -2.50
N SER A 161 -21.52 19.59 -3.03
CA SER A 161 -20.67 20.27 -4.04
C SER A 161 -20.09 21.63 -3.61
N ALA A 162 -20.21 22.01 -2.34
CA ALA A 162 -19.63 23.20 -1.75
C ALA A 162 -19.35 22.99 -0.26
N ARG A 163 -18.30 23.66 0.23
CA ARG A 163 -17.95 23.75 1.66
C ARG A 163 -18.14 25.19 2.12
N VAL A 164 -18.82 25.38 3.24
CA VAL A 164 -19.07 26.70 3.81
C VAL A 164 -18.09 26.94 4.95
N TYR A 165 -17.32 28.02 4.85
CA TYR A 165 -16.40 28.52 5.86
C TYR A 165 -16.86 29.87 6.39
N LYS A 166 -16.29 30.31 7.52
CA LYS A 166 -16.59 31.63 8.10
C LYS A 166 -16.30 32.78 7.12
N TRP A 167 -15.32 32.60 6.24
CA TRP A 167 -14.82 33.61 5.31
C TRP A 167 -15.29 33.44 3.87
N GLY A 168 -16.07 32.40 3.55
CA GLY A 168 -16.53 32.17 2.17
C GLY A 168 -17.00 30.76 1.89
N ILE A 169 -17.37 30.51 0.63
CA ILE A 169 -17.88 29.22 0.15
C ILE A 169 -16.91 28.65 -0.88
N ALA A 170 -16.35 27.48 -0.59
CA ALA A 170 -15.48 26.75 -1.51
C ALA A 170 -16.30 25.76 -2.33
N HIS A 171 -16.57 26.11 -3.59
CA HIS A 171 -17.28 25.25 -4.56
C HIS A 171 -16.36 24.16 -5.12
N THR A 172 -16.70 22.89 -4.97
CA THR A 172 -15.86 21.77 -5.44
C THR A 172 -15.89 21.60 -6.96
N GLN A 173 -16.93 22.08 -7.62
CA GLN A 173 -17.09 21.98 -9.07
C GLN A 173 -16.44 23.13 -9.84
N HIS A 174 -15.87 24.11 -9.13
CA HIS A 174 -15.21 25.24 -9.77
C HIS A 174 -13.73 24.94 -9.93
N ALA A 175 -13.21 25.19 -11.13
CA ALA A 175 -11.79 24.95 -11.46
C ALA A 175 -10.87 25.69 -10.47
N HIS A 176 -11.06 27.00 -10.29
CA HIS A 176 -10.26 27.83 -9.38
C HIS A 176 -10.20 27.34 -7.92
N HIS A 177 -11.17 26.55 -7.49
CA HIS A 177 -11.22 26.00 -6.14
C HIS A 177 -10.69 24.57 -6.05
N SER A 178 -10.85 23.74 -7.09
CA SER A 178 -10.44 22.34 -7.06
C SER A 178 -10.21 21.76 -8.46
N ASP A 179 -9.26 20.83 -8.55
CA ASP A 179 -9.00 20.02 -9.74
C ASP A 179 -10.07 18.91 -9.96
N LEU A 180 -11.10 18.82 -9.11
CA LEU A 180 -12.15 17.80 -9.20
C LEU A 180 -12.88 17.79 -10.56
N PRO A 181 -13.25 18.92 -11.17
CA PRO A 181 -13.92 18.93 -12.48
C PRO A 181 -13.03 18.29 -13.54
N VAL A 182 -11.75 18.66 -13.57
CA VAL A 182 -10.77 18.12 -14.53
C VAL A 182 -10.60 16.62 -14.32
N LEU A 183 -10.37 16.18 -13.09
CA LEU A 183 -10.22 14.75 -12.77
C LEU A 183 -11.45 13.94 -13.16
N ARG A 184 -12.65 14.45 -12.85
CA ARG A 184 -13.93 13.81 -13.21
C ARG A 184 -14.07 13.71 -14.73
N ASP A 185 -13.83 14.79 -15.45
CA ASP A 185 -14.04 14.85 -16.88
C ASP A 185 -13.01 13.99 -17.63
N LEU A 186 -11.78 13.87 -17.12
CA LEU A 186 -10.79 12.92 -17.63
C LEU A 186 -11.20 11.47 -17.40
N LEU A 187 -11.67 11.13 -16.20
CA LEU A 187 -12.08 9.77 -15.88
C LEU A 187 -13.33 9.35 -16.66
N LEU A 188 -14.33 10.22 -16.75
CA LEU A 188 -15.68 9.85 -17.19
C LEU A 188 -16.02 10.32 -18.61
N ALA A 189 -15.64 11.53 -19.00
CA ALA A 189 -16.13 12.13 -20.25
C ALA A 189 -15.19 11.87 -21.44
N HIS A 190 -13.88 12.09 -21.26
CA HIS A 190 -12.88 12.04 -22.35
C HIS A 190 -12.29 10.64 -22.57
N GLY A 191 -13.03 9.59 -22.20
CA GLY A 191 -12.58 8.21 -22.44
C GLY A 191 -11.35 7.77 -21.64
N GLY A 192 -10.87 8.54 -20.66
CA GLY A 192 -9.70 8.18 -19.85
C GLY A 192 -9.85 6.86 -19.09
N TRP A 193 -11.09 6.44 -18.77
CA TRP A 193 -11.36 5.11 -18.23
C TRP A 193 -10.95 3.96 -19.17
N LYS A 194 -10.98 4.15 -20.49
CA LYS A 194 -10.56 3.12 -21.46
C LYS A 194 -9.06 2.89 -21.38
N LEU A 195 -8.29 3.97 -21.30
CA LEU A 195 -6.84 3.94 -21.15
C LEU A 195 -6.42 3.29 -19.83
N LEU A 196 -7.09 3.67 -18.75
CA LEU A 196 -6.89 3.05 -17.43
C LEU A 196 -7.17 1.56 -17.47
N LYS A 197 -8.24 1.15 -18.16
CA LYS A 197 -8.56 -0.26 -18.36
C LYS A 197 -7.48 -1.00 -19.17
N GLU A 198 -6.96 -0.40 -20.23
CA GLU A 198 -5.87 -0.96 -21.04
C GLU A 198 -4.59 -1.12 -20.21
N GLU A 199 -4.18 -0.09 -19.49
CA GLU A 199 -2.99 -0.18 -18.62
C GLU A 199 -3.17 -1.19 -17.49
N ALA A 200 -4.38 -1.30 -16.91
CA ALA A 200 -4.68 -2.30 -15.90
C ALA A 200 -4.57 -3.73 -16.45
N MET A 201 -5.00 -3.96 -17.70
CA MET A 201 -4.82 -5.26 -18.36
C MET A 201 -3.34 -5.58 -18.57
N ILE A 202 -2.54 -4.60 -19.03
CA ILE A 202 -1.09 -4.76 -19.20
C ILE A 202 -0.41 -5.09 -17.86
N LYS A 203 -0.76 -4.38 -16.78
CA LYS A 203 -0.21 -4.65 -15.45
C LYS A 203 -0.63 -6.00 -14.90
N ALA A 204 -1.89 -6.40 -15.13
CA ALA A 204 -2.37 -7.72 -14.74
C ALA A 204 -1.64 -8.85 -15.48
N GLU A 205 -1.40 -8.69 -16.78
CA GLU A 205 -0.61 -9.65 -17.57
C GLU A 205 0.83 -9.74 -17.04
N ARG A 206 1.50 -8.61 -16.80
CA ARG A 206 2.84 -8.57 -16.20
C ARG A 206 2.89 -9.23 -14.82
N TYR A 207 1.85 -9.04 -14.01
CA TYR A 207 1.73 -9.67 -12.71
C TYR A 207 1.63 -11.20 -12.84
N GLN A 208 0.76 -11.69 -13.74
CA GLN A 208 0.60 -13.13 -14.00
C GLN A 208 1.89 -13.76 -14.53
N THR A 209 2.62 -13.08 -15.43
CA THR A 209 3.90 -13.58 -15.92
C THR A 209 4.94 -13.66 -14.80
N ARG A 210 4.99 -12.64 -13.92
CA ARG A 210 5.93 -12.64 -12.79
C ARG A 210 5.61 -13.75 -11.78
N ASP A 211 4.33 -13.94 -11.46
CA ASP A 211 3.87 -15.00 -10.55
C ASP A 211 4.19 -16.40 -11.10
N ALA A 212 3.95 -16.62 -12.40
CA ALA A 212 4.30 -17.87 -13.07
C ALA A 212 5.81 -18.11 -13.12
N ASP A 213 6.61 -17.07 -13.36
CA ASP A 213 8.08 -17.15 -13.35
C ASP A 213 8.62 -17.44 -11.94
N GLU A 214 8.04 -16.81 -10.91
CA GLU A 214 8.36 -17.07 -9.52
C GLU A 214 8.00 -18.52 -9.14
N GLU A 215 6.82 -19.01 -9.46
CA GLU A 215 6.41 -20.39 -9.21
C GLU A 215 7.33 -21.38 -9.94
N ALA A 216 7.66 -21.11 -11.22
CA ALA A 216 8.60 -21.91 -11.99
C ALA A 216 10.02 -21.90 -11.38
N ALA A 217 10.49 -20.76 -10.85
CA ALA A 217 11.76 -20.64 -10.17
C ALA A 217 11.80 -21.46 -8.87
N HIS A 218 10.74 -21.38 -8.05
CA HIS A 218 10.59 -22.20 -6.85
C HIS A 218 10.55 -23.69 -7.18
N ALA A 219 9.83 -24.09 -8.23
CA ALA A 219 9.77 -25.49 -8.69
C ALA A 219 11.14 -25.99 -9.19
N ARG A 220 11.90 -25.17 -9.93
CA ARG A 220 13.27 -25.49 -10.36
C ARG A 220 14.22 -25.62 -9.16
N ALA A 221 14.12 -24.73 -8.16
CA ALA A 221 14.89 -24.79 -6.93
C ALA A 221 14.59 -26.07 -6.12
N ALA A 222 13.31 -26.43 -5.98
CA ALA A 222 12.92 -27.68 -5.32
C ALA A 222 13.45 -28.91 -6.07
N THR A 223 13.40 -28.90 -7.40
CA THR A 223 13.90 -29.98 -8.24
C THR A 223 15.42 -30.12 -8.16
N SER A 224 16.16 -29.01 -8.13
CA SER A 224 17.63 -29.02 -8.01
C SER A 224 18.09 -29.52 -6.64
N ILE A 225 17.43 -29.11 -5.55
CA ILE A 225 17.66 -29.64 -4.20
C ILE A 225 17.40 -31.15 -4.16
N GLY A 226 16.28 -31.60 -4.73
CA GLY A 226 15.96 -33.03 -4.86
C GLY A 226 17.01 -33.81 -5.67
N ALA A 227 17.51 -33.24 -6.77
CA ALA A 227 18.55 -33.85 -7.58
C ALA A 227 19.90 -33.94 -6.84
N ALA A 228 20.30 -32.88 -6.12
CA ALA A 228 21.49 -32.87 -5.29
C ALA A 228 21.42 -33.92 -4.16
N ALA A 229 20.26 -34.06 -3.50
CA ALA A 229 20.02 -35.06 -2.47
C ALA A 229 20.14 -36.50 -3.03
N ARG A 230 19.56 -36.78 -4.21
CA ARG A 230 19.70 -38.08 -4.89
C ARG A 230 21.15 -38.39 -5.26
N SER A 231 21.89 -37.40 -5.77
CA SER A 231 23.31 -37.52 -6.10
C SER A 231 24.16 -37.83 -4.86
N ALA A 232 23.92 -37.15 -3.74
CA ALA A 232 24.61 -37.40 -2.47
C ALA A 232 24.28 -38.78 -1.88
N ALA A 233 23.02 -39.24 -2.00
CA ALA A 233 22.62 -40.58 -1.58
C ALA A 233 23.30 -41.68 -2.43
N SER A 234 23.43 -41.47 -3.74
CA SER A 234 24.14 -42.39 -4.64
C SER A 234 25.63 -42.50 -4.27
N ARG A 235 26.32 -41.36 -4.05
CA ARG A 235 27.72 -41.35 -3.59
C ARG A 235 27.90 -42.09 -2.27
N ARG A 236 26.99 -41.92 -1.30
CA ARG A 236 27.01 -42.66 -0.03
C ARG A 236 26.83 -44.16 -0.22
N ARG A 237 25.93 -44.58 -1.13
CA ARG A 237 25.75 -46.01 -1.47
C ARG A 237 27.01 -46.61 -2.10
N GLN A 238 27.62 -45.91 -3.05
CA GLN A 238 28.87 -46.34 -3.67
C GLN A 238 30.02 -46.45 -2.67
N TRP A 239 30.18 -45.45 -1.79
CA TRP A 239 31.19 -45.49 -0.74
C TRP A 239 30.98 -46.68 0.22
N ARG A 240 29.74 -46.93 0.67
CA ARG A 240 29.41 -48.08 1.52
C ARG A 240 29.70 -49.41 0.82
N ALA A 241 29.35 -49.53 -0.46
CA ALA A 241 29.62 -50.73 -1.25
C ALA A 241 31.14 -50.98 -1.39
N LYS A 242 31.92 -49.92 -1.64
CA LYS A 242 33.38 -50.00 -1.70
C LYS A 242 33.99 -50.39 -0.36
N ALA A 243 33.56 -49.76 0.74
CA ALA A 243 34.01 -50.09 2.09
C ALA A 243 33.71 -51.55 2.48
N ALA A 244 32.53 -52.06 2.11
CA ALA A 244 32.17 -53.47 2.33
C ALA A 244 33.02 -54.44 1.51
N ALA A 245 33.36 -54.07 0.26
CA ALA A 245 34.24 -54.86 -0.60
C ALA A 245 35.70 -54.87 -0.09
N ASP A 246 36.19 -53.73 0.41
CA ASP A 246 37.53 -53.65 0.98
C ASP A 246 37.62 -54.40 2.32
N ALA A 247 36.58 -54.30 3.17
CA ALA A 247 36.48 -55.08 4.41
C ALA A 247 36.43 -56.60 4.16
N THR A 248 35.71 -57.05 3.12
CA THR A 248 35.67 -58.48 2.74
C THR A 248 37.02 -58.95 2.19
N ARG A 249 37.72 -58.15 1.39
CA ARG A 249 39.10 -58.44 0.95
C ARG A 249 40.06 -58.54 2.13
N GLU A 250 39.95 -57.64 3.10
CA GLU A 250 40.80 -57.63 4.28
C GLU A 250 40.53 -58.83 5.20
N ALA A 251 39.25 -59.20 5.38
CA ALA A 251 38.86 -60.42 6.07
C ALA A 251 39.40 -61.68 5.37
N GLN A 252 39.38 -61.73 4.03
CA GLN A 252 39.99 -62.82 3.26
C GLN A 252 41.51 -62.87 3.42
N ARG A 253 42.20 -61.72 3.43
CA ARG A 253 43.64 -61.65 3.70
C ARG A 253 43.99 -62.17 5.09
N LEU A 254 43.24 -61.77 6.12
CA LEU A 254 43.43 -62.25 7.49
C LEU A 254 43.11 -63.74 7.65
N ALA A 255 42.11 -64.25 6.91
CA ALA A 255 41.79 -65.68 6.88
C ALA A 255 42.91 -66.49 6.21
N ALA A 256 43.49 -65.98 5.11
CA ALA A 256 44.63 -66.60 4.43
C ALA A 256 45.93 -66.55 5.26
N ALA A 257 46.06 -65.58 6.17
CA ALA A 257 47.20 -65.48 7.09
C ALA A 257 47.12 -66.42 8.31
N ARG A 258 46.02 -67.20 8.49
CA ARG A 258 45.93 -68.19 9.58
C ARG A 258 46.66 -69.50 9.20
N LEU A 259 47.77 -69.75 9.89
CA LEU A 259 48.54 -71.01 9.93
C LEU A 259 47.70 -72.20 10.47
N PRO A 260 48.07 -73.47 10.14
CA PRO A 260 47.26 -74.65 10.42
C PRO A 260 47.25 -75.06 11.90
N PRO A 261 46.25 -75.88 12.34
CA PRO A 261 46.06 -76.21 13.75
C PRO A 261 47.07 -77.25 14.23
N ALA A 262 47.91 -76.89 15.22
CA ALA A 262 48.72 -77.84 15.98
C ALA A 262 47.86 -78.53 17.07
N ARG A 263 48.08 -79.84 17.23
CA ARG A 263 47.34 -80.74 18.13
C ARG A 263 47.67 -80.50 19.62
N ARG A 264 46.71 -80.92 20.44
CA ARG A 264 46.54 -80.82 21.90
C ARG A 264 47.78 -81.17 22.75
N CYS A 265 47.95 -80.49 23.89
CA CYS A 265 48.13 -81.14 25.21
C CYS A 265 47.89 -80.18 26.40
N TRP A 266 47.09 -80.68 27.35
CA TRP A 266 47.04 -80.44 28.80
C TRP A 266 46.66 -79.07 29.42
N ARG A 267 45.66 -79.14 30.32
CA ARG A 267 45.21 -78.11 31.29
C ARG A 267 46.26 -77.91 32.41
N PRO A 268 46.22 -76.79 33.13
CA PRO A 268 45.66 -76.86 34.48
C PRO A 268 44.62 -75.77 34.81
N ARG A 269 44.12 -75.88 36.04
CA ARG A 269 42.87 -75.38 36.59
C ARG A 269 42.83 -73.87 36.87
N SER A 270 41.58 -73.41 36.94
CA SER A 270 41.02 -72.36 37.79
C SER A 270 41.65 -70.96 37.71
N LEU A 271 40.96 -70.06 37.00
CA LEU A 271 40.87 -68.61 37.30
C LEU A 271 39.87 -67.86 36.37
N TRP A 272 39.04 -68.56 35.58
CA TRP A 272 38.22 -67.94 34.52
C TRP A 272 36.81 -67.51 34.95
N LYS A 273 36.37 -67.89 36.16
CA LYS A 273 35.04 -67.51 36.67
C LYS A 273 34.89 -66.00 37.02
N PRO A 274 35.89 -65.28 37.57
CA PRO A 274 35.73 -63.85 37.86
C PRO A 274 35.85 -62.93 36.62
N LEU A 275 36.60 -63.33 35.59
CA LEU A 275 36.78 -62.51 34.37
C LEU A 275 35.58 -62.58 33.41
N ALA A 276 34.89 -63.72 33.35
CA ALA A 276 33.64 -63.84 32.58
C ALA A 276 32.49 -63.02 33.19
N LEU A 277 32.44 -62.90 34.52
CA LEU A 277 31.50 -62.02 35.21
C LEU A 277 31.83 -60.54 34.99
N LEU A 278 33.11 -60.15 34.97
CA LEU A 278 33.50 -58.78 34.62
C LEU A 278 33.21 -58.43 33.15
N ALA A 279 33.40 -59.36 32.22
CA ALA A 279 33.05 -59.16 30.81
C ALA A 279 31.52 -59.11 30.59
N TRP A 280 30.76 -59.91 31.33
CA TRP A 280 29.29 -59.88 31.30
C TRP A 280 28.73 -58.61 31.95
N LEU A 281 29.32 -58.15 33.06
CA LEU A 281 28.99 -56.85 33.69
C LEU A 281 29.37 -55.67 32.80
N LEU A 282 30.52 -55.70 32.11
CA LEU A 282 30.91 -54.66 31.14
C LEU A 282 29.94 -54.61 29.95
N SER A 283 29.49 -55.78 29.46
CA SER A 283 28.53 -55.88 28.37
C SER A 283 27.13 -55.41 28.79
N LEU A 284 26.72 -55.65 30.06
CA LEU A 284 25.50 -55.06 30.63
C LEU A 284 25.60 -53.53 30.79
N THR A 285 26.76 -52.97 31.15
CA THR A 285 26.95 -51.51 31.22
C THR A 285 26.97 -50.83 29.85
N LEU A 286 27.50 -51.48 28.82
CA LEU A 286 27.51 -50.98 27.43
C LEU A 286 26.15 -51.13 26.71
N ALA A 287 25.37 -52.15 27.06
CA ALA A 287 23.96 -52.28 26.66
C ALA A 287 23.06 -51.23 27.35
N GLY A 288 23.40 -50.82 28.58
CA GLY A 288 22.74 -49.70 29.28
C GLY A 288 23.04 -48.32 28.66
N LEU A 289 24.27 -48.09 28.17
CA LEU A 289 24.67 -46.84 27.50
C LEU A 289 24.05 -46.67 26.10
N SER A 290 23.82 -47.76 25.37
CA SER A 290 23.15 -47.72 24.05
C SER A 290 21.64 -47.51 24.14
N HIS A 291 21.02 -47.83 25.29
CA HIS A 291 19.62 -47.48 25.55
C HIS A 291 19.44 -46.01 25.98
N LEU A 292 20.52 -45.34 26.41
CA LEU A 292 20.53 -43.92 26.75
C LEU A 292 20.69 -43.02 25.50
N GLU A 293 21.49 -43.43 24.51
CA GLU A 293 21.62 -42.70 23.23
C GLU A 293 20.44 -42.91 22.26
N LEU A 294 19.72 -44.04 22.35
CA LEU A 294 18.51 -44.25 21.57
C LEU A 294 17.28 -43.51 22.15
N MET A 295 17.30 -43.23 23.46
CA MET A 295 16.27 -42.43 24.13
C MET A 295 16.47 -40.94 23.88
N THR A 296 17.71 -40.42 23.83
CA THR A 296 17.95 -39.00 23.52
C THR A 296 17.62 -38.65 22.08
N THR A 297 17.84 -39.54 21.11
CA THR A 297 17.50 -39.27 19.70
C THR A 297 16.00 -39.37 19.39
N ARG A 298 15.26 -40.27 20.07
CA ARG A 298 13.79 -40.31 19.99
C ARG A 298 13.12 -39.20 20.80
N ALA A 299 13.68 -38.81 21.95
CA ALA A 299 13.21 -37.66 22.72
C ALA A 299 13.44 -36.34 21.95
N PHE A 300 14.58 -36.15 21.28
CA PHE A 300 14.84 -34.95 20.47
C PHE A 300 13.95 -34.88 19.21
N ALA A 301 13.67 -36.03 18.57
CA ALA A 301 12.73 -36.10 17.45
C ALA A 301 11.26 -35.88 17.88
N ALA A 302 10.88 -36.33 19.08
CA ALA A 302 9.58 -36.05 19.67
C ALA A 302 9.45 -34.60 20.15
N GLN A 303 10.51 -34.01 20.72
CA GLN A 303 10.57 -32.60 21.12
C GLN A 303 10.46 -31.67 19.91
N LEU A 304 11.09 -31.99 18.78
CA LEU A 304 10.98 -31.23 17.53
C LEU A 304 9.59 -31.34 16.87
N GLN A 305 8.87 -32.44 17.06
CA GLN A 305 7.47 -32.54 16.60
C GLN A 305 6.49 -31.86 17.56
N LEU A 306 6.77 -31.90 18.87
CA LEU A 306 6.00 -31.16 19.86
C LEU A 306 6.18 -29.65 19.70
N ASP A 307 7.40 -29.16 19.46
CA ASP A 307 7.71 -27.74 19.19
C ASP A 307 7.08 -27.24 17.89
N LYS A 308 6.95 -28.10 16.87
CA LYS A 308 6.27 -27.74 15.63
C LYS A 308 4.75 -27.68 15.83
N ALA A 309 4.18 -28.57 16.64
CA ALA A 309 2.77 -28.56 16.98
C ALA A 309 2.42 -27.37 17.90
N THR A 310 3.25 -27.06 18.89
CA THR A 310 3.07 -25.86 19.74
C THR A 310 3.33 -24.56 19.00
N LEU A 311 4.25 -24.51 18.03
CA LEU A 311 4.40 -23.35 17.14
C LEU A 311 3.20 -23.17 16.20
N LEU A 312 2.63 -24.26 15.69
CA LEU A 312 1.40 -24.19 14.87
C LEU A 312 0.18 -23.82 15.72
N ASP A 313 0.08 -24.31 16.95
CA ASP A 313 -0.97 -23.92 17.90
C ASP A 313 -0.79 -22.46 18.37
N HIS A 314 0.44 -21.97 18.52
CA HIS A 314 0.69 -20.56 18.81
C HIS A 314 0.40 -19.66 17.62
N LEU A 315 0.72 -20.07 16.38
CA LEU A 315 0.36 -19.33 15.16
C LEU A 315 -1.15 -19.36 14.89
N SER A 316 -1.82 -20.47 15.22
CA SER A 316 -3.28 -20.60 15.20
C SER A 316 -3.93 -19.73 16.28
N ALA A 317 -3.39 -19.72 17.50
CA ALA A 317 -3.87 -18.89 18.60
C ALA A 317 -3.62 -17.40 18.34
N GLU A 318 -2.51 -17.03 17.67
CA GLU A 318 -2.29 -15.67 17.17
C GLU A 318 -3.31 -15.31 16.09
N HIS A 319 -3.58 -16.18 15.12
CA HIS A 319 -4.64 -15.96 14.13
C HIS A 319 -6.01 -15.78 14.79
N ASP A 320 -6.38 -16.63 15.74
CA ASP A 320 -7.63 -16.52 16.50
C ASP A 320 -7.68 -15.25 17.38
N CYS A 321 -6.52 -14.78 17.86
CA CYS A 321 -6.40 -13.54 18.62
C CYS A 321 -6.60 -12.32 17.70
N TRP A 322 -6.00 -12.32 16.51
CA TRP A 322 -6.23 -11.28 15.49
C TRP A 322 -7.67 -11.27 14.99
N ASP A 323 -8.29 -12.44 14.84
CA ASP A 323 -9.70 -12.59 14.47
C ASP A 323 -10.64 -12.07 15.57
N LYS A 324 -10.31 -12.33 16.85
CA LYS A 324 -11.04 -11.76 17.99
C LYS A 324 -10.84 -10.25 18.08
N LEU A 325 -9.62 -9.75 17.86
CA LEU A 325 -9.32 -8.32 17.86
C LEU A 325 -10.10 -7.59 16.74
N ALA A 326 -10.11 -8.14 15.53
CA ALA A 326 -10.86 -7.61 14.39
C ALA A 326 -12.37 -7.59 14.65
N ARG A 327 -12.91 -8.64 15.31
CA ARG A 327 -14.33 -8.67 15.71
C ARG A 327 -14.65 -7.65 16.81
N THR A 328 -13.77 -7.47 17.79
CA THR A 328 -13.94 -6.44 18.83
C THR A 328 -13.82 -5.03 18.27
N GLU A 329 -12.94 -4.80 17.30
CA GLU A 329 -12.78 -3.53 16.62
C GLU A 329 -14.02 -3.21 15.76
N ALA A 330 -14.55 -4.21 15.03
CA ALA A 330 -15.80 -4.05 14.28
C ALA A 330 -17.00 -3.78 15.21
N GLN A 331 -17.05 -4.42 16.38
CA GLN A 331 -18.11 -4.20 17.36
C GLN A 331 -18.03 -2.82 18.02
N LEU A 332 -16.82 -2.35 18.36
CA LEU A 332 -16.58 -0.98 18.83
C LEU A 332 -16.93 0.07 17.76
N GLN A 333 -16.65 -0.20 16.48
CA GLN A 333 -17.07 0.68 15.38
C GLN A 333 -18.59 0.74 15.22
N LEU A 334 -19.29 -0.36 15.47
CA LEU A 334 -20.75 -0.39 15.42
C LEU A 334 -21.39 0.33 16.61
N GLU A 335 -20.87 0.11 17.82
CA GLU A 335 -21.32 0.79 19.04
C GLU A 335 -21.04 2.30 18.99
N THR A 336 -19.88 2.72 18.45
CA THR A 336 -19.57 4.14 18.26
C THR A 336 -20.46 4.78 17.18
N ALA A 337 -20.79 4.07 16.11
CA ALA A 337 -21.77 4.54 15.12
C ALA A 337 -23.19 4.66 15.71
N GLU A 338 -23.58 3.74 16.60
CA GLU A 338 -24.87 3.76 17.27
C GLU A 338 -24.95 4.89 18.34
N LEU A 339 -23.87 5.13 19.07
CA LEU A 339 -23.75 6.28 19.99
C LEU A 339 -23.76 7.62 19.24
N LEU A 340 -23.09 7.72 18.09
CA LEU A 340 -23.15 8.89 17.22
C LEU A 340 -24.56 9.13 16.67
N ASN A 341 -25.30 8.08 16.32
CA ASN A 341 -26.71 8.19 15.92
C ASN A 341 -27.63 8.60 17.08
N ARG A 342 -27.35 8.16 18.31
CA ARG A 342 -28.10 8.60 19.50
C ARG A 342 -27.82 10.05 19.88
N LEU A 343 -26.57 10.49 19.79
CA LEU A 343 -26.19 11.90 20.00
C LEU A 343 -26.75 12.80 18.90
N GLY A 344 -26.76 12.34 17.64
CA GLY A 344 -27.40 13.04 16.53
C GLY A 344 -28.93 13.11 16.63
N ALA A 345 -29.57 12.21 17.39
CA ALA A 345 -31.00 12.28 17.68
C ALA A 345 -31.34 13.28 18.80
N GLU A 346 -30.46 13.47 19.78
CA GLU A 346 -30.69 14.43 20.89
C GLU A 346 -30.45 15.89 20.49
N GLU A 347 -29.59 16.19 19.52
CA GLU A 347 -29.39 17.55 19.01
C GLU A 347 -30.62 18.12 18.27
N SER A 348 -31.59 17.28 17.93
CA SER A 348 -32.86 17.71 17.30
C SER A 348 -33.94 18.19 18.29
N CYS A 349 -33.70 18.17 19.60
CA CYS A 349 -34.71 18.53 20.62
C CYS A 349 -34.41 19.77 21.48
N PHE A 350 -33.23 20.40 21.40
CA PHE A 350 -32.97 21.64 22.15
C PHE A 350 -33.36 22.91 21.38
N ARG A 351 -34.67 23.18 21.36
CA ARG A 351 -35.24 24.51 21.10
C ARG A 351 -35.19 25.30 22.40
N PHE A 352 -34.23 26.21 22.55
CA PHE A 352 -34.30 27.24 23.60
C PHE A 352 -35.24 28.38 23.16
N PRO A 353 -36.24 28.78 23.97
CA PRO A 353 -37.02 29.98 23.71
C PRO A 353 -36.34 31.22 24.30
N ARG A 354 -36.16 32.20 23.41
CA ARG A 354 -35.84 33.64 23.59
C ARG A 354 -34.55 34.03 24.31
#